data_AF-A0A2Z3UJZ3-F1
#
_entry.id   AF-A0A2Z3UJZ3-F1
#
_cell.length_a   1.000
_cell.length_b   1.000
_cell.length_c   1.000
_cell.angle_alpha   90.00
_cell.angle_beta   90.00
_cell.angle_gamma   90.00
#
_symmetry.space_group_name_H-M   'P 1'
#
loop_
_entity.id
_entity.type
_entity.pdbx_description
1 polymer ?
#
loop_
_entity_poly.entity_id
_entity_poly.type
_entity_poly.pdbx_seq_one_letter_code
_entity_poly.pdbx_strand_id
1 'polypeptide(L)'
;MSNIFTDFIRVYAQPNRRIDEVEAQWITWQLLGPHGSYHVPVVIRCAPAGQYVDIQYGSGKSPEIVDFCENHVGYWRYQTIWGRHFDEGGTQDEIWRDDANEGPRRHCRYGFDEVRVITTGERPAVGEQERWQRGCDGSWRLPIAGSYRTGNDRYAYVGSDATPTTKPPVPTPTALPTPTTPNARGEALAGIDPPWLAPLADEHPGVTLIEYRWRGRVVHRAREEDEEWGRSWEHRCADDWDNCLDPDFLRFVGATDLLVSEEVYRRDDLAPGR
;
A
#
# COMPACT_ATOMS: atom_id res chain seq x y z
N MET A 1 -20.43 7.22 -8.48
CA MET A 1 -19.17 6.74 -7.89
C MET A 1 -19.32 5.25 -7.73
N SER A 2 -18.49 4.48 -8.42
CA SER A 2 -18.40 3.04 -8.22
C SER A 2 -17.87 2.81 -6.80
N ASN A 3 -18.47 1.86 -6.08
CA ASN A 3 -18.17 1.57 -4.68
C ASN A 3 -17.12 0.44 -4.64
N ILE A 4 -15.94 0.69 -5.21
CA ILE A 4 -14.89 -0.33 -5.29
C ILE A 4 -13.99 -0.18 -4.09
N PHE A 5 -13.89 -1.24 -3.28
CA PHE A 5 -12.80 -1.38 -2.35
C PHE A 5 -11.70 -2.21 -2.99
N THR A 6 -10.47 -1.73 -2.98
CA THR A 6 -9.31 -2.60 -3.18
C THR A 6 -8.93 -3.19 -1.82
N ASP A 7 -9.08 -4.50 -1.66
CA ASP A 7 -8.73 -5.23 -0.44
C ASP A 7 -7.36 -5.91 -0.56
N PHE A 8 -6.58 -5.83 0.51
CA PHE A 8 -5.35 -6.56 0.69
C PHE A 8 -5.32 -7.25 2.05
N ILE A 9 -5.55 -8.55 2.03
CA ILE A 9 -5.82 -9.38 3.21
C ILE A 9 -4.63 -10.29 3.49
N ARG A 10 -4.18 -10.32 4.73
CA ARG A 10 -3.20 -11.27 5.24
C ARG A 10 -3.84 -12.17 6.28
N VAL A 11 -3.92 -13.47 5.99
CA VAL A 11 -4.42 -14.49 6.93
C VAL A 11 -3.25 -15.24 7.53
N TYR A 12 -3.14 -15.24 8.86
CA TYR A 12 -2.10 -15.98 9.58
C TYR A 12 -2.60 -17.36 10.03
N ALA A 13 -1.80 -18.38 9.79
CA ALA A 13 -2.05 -19.72 10.31
C ALA A 13 -1.95 -19.73 11.85
N GLN A 14 -2.68 -20.64 12.51
CA GLN A 14 -2.42 -20.94 13.93
C GLN A 14 -0.98 -21.41 14.15
N PRO A 15 -0.40 -21.23 15.35
CA PRO A 15 0.93 -21.77 15.66
C PRO A 15 1.02 -23.27 15.33
N ASN A 16 2.10 -23.66 14.64
CA ASN A 16 2.35 -25.02 14.15
C ASN A 16 1.42 -25.51 13.03
N ARG A 17 0.59 -24.63 12.45
CA ARG A 17 -0.13 -24.89 11.20
C ARG A 17 0.58 -24.21 10.03
N ARG A 18 0.19 -24.60 8.82
CA ARG A 18 0.66 -24.01 7.57
C ARG A 18 -0.52 -23.88 6.62
N ILE A 19 -0.59 -22.76 5.93
CA ILE A 19 -1.48 -22.54 4.79
C ILE A 19 -0.69 -22.96 3.55
N ASP A 20 -1.15 -24.02 2.88
CA ASP A 20 -0.61 -24.44 1.60
C ASP A 20 -1.34 -23.76 0.43
N GLU A 21 -0.96 -24.07 -0.81
CA GLU A 21 -1.54 -23.47 -2.01
C GLU A 21 -3.04 -23.78 -2.18
N VAL A 22 -3.48 -24.98 -1.76
CA VAL A 22 -4.87 -25.41 -1.87
C VAL A 22 -5.72 -24.66 -0.86
N GLU A 23 -5.23 -24.55 0.38
CA GLU A 23 -5.88 -23.77 1.43
C GLU A 23 -5.91 -22.28 1.07
N ALA A 24 -4.82 -21.73 0.51
CA ALA A 24 -4.79 -20.36 0.02
C ALA A 24 -5.85 -20.09 -1.05
N GLN A 25 -6.00 -20.98 -2.04
CA GLN A 25 -7.05 -20.87 -3.05
C GLN A 25 -8.46 -20.97 -2.44
N TRP A 26 -8.65 -21.86 -1.46
CA TRP A 26 -9.91 -21.97 -0.74
C TRP A 26 -10.26 -20.68 0.02
N ILE A 27 -9.30 -20.10 0.74
CA ILE A 27 -9.47 -18.80 1.43
C ILE A 27 -9.86 -17.73 0.41
N THR A 28 -9.13 -17.63 -0.70
CA THR A 28 -9.45 -16.66 -1.75
C THR A 28 -10.86 -16.86 -2.30
N TRP A 29 -11.29 -18.10 -2.53
CA TRP A 29 -12.66 -18.37 -3.01
C TRP A 29 -13.72 -17.94 -1.99
N GLN A 30 -13.48 -18.15 -0.68
CA GLN A 30 -14.39 -17.67 0.35
C GLN A 30 -14.49 -16.13 0.35
N LEU A 31 -13.35 -15.43 0.24
CA LEU A 31 -13.31 -13.96 0.25
C LEU A 31 -13.93 -13.32 -0.99
N LEU A 32 -13.79 -13.95 -2.16
CA LEU A 32 -14.35 -13.46 -3.42
C LEU A 32 -15.86 -13.73 -3.56
N GLY A 33 -16.36 -14.76 -2.87
CA GLY A 33 -17.74 -15.21 -3.03
C GLY A 33 -18.07 -15.66 -4.46
N PRO A 34 -19.37 -15.68 -4.81
CA PRO A 34 -19.83 -16.09 -6.15
C PRO A 34 -19.57 -15.03 -7.23
N HIS A 35 -19.24 -13.79 -6.84
CA HIS A 35 -19.13 -12.65 -7.75
C HIS A 35 -17.71 -12.43 -8.26
N GLY A 36 -16.69 -12.98 -7.60
CA GLY A 36 -15.30 -12.73 -7.98
C GLY A 36 -14.85 -11.33 -7.58
N SER A 37 -13.77 -10.88 -8.20
CA SER A 37 -13.13 -9.60 -7.90
C SER A 37 -13.58 -8.51 -8.86
N TYR A 38 -14.01 -7.39 -8.31
CA TYR A 38 -14.53 -6.27 -9.08
C TYR A 38 -13.41 -5.31 -9.50
N HIS A 39 -13.04 -5.36 -10.78
CA HIS A 39 -12.03 -4.48 -11.41
C HIS A 39 -10.65 -4.45 -10.74
N VAL A 40 -10.32 -5.44 -9.93
CA VAL A 40 -8.98 -5.60 -9.35
C VAL A 40 -8.50 -7.03 -9.65
N PRO A 41 -7.28 -7.22 -10.17
CA PRO A 41 -6.71 -8.56 -10.34
C PRO A 41 -6.59 -9.29 -9.01
N VAL A 42 -6.93 -10.57 -9.02
CA VAL A 42 -6.77 -11.43 -7.85
C VAL A 42 -5.32 -11.91 -7.77
N VAL A 43 -4.64 -11.57 -6.68
CA VAL A 43 -3.26 -12.01 -6.42
C VAL A 43 -3.23 -12.82 -5.14
N ILE A 44 -2.58 -13.98 -5.18
CA ILE A 44 -2.40 -14.86 -4.03
C ILE A 44 -0.91 -15.08 -3.83
N ARG A 45 -0.40 -14.83 -2.61
CA ARG A 45 1.00 -15.07 -2.25
C ARG A 45 1.08 -15.83 -0.93
N CYS A 46 1.49 -17.08 -1.00
CA CYS A 46 1.82 -17.86 0.20
C CYS A 46 3.18 -17.44 0.72
N ALA A 47 3.30 -17.30 2.04
CA ALA A 47 4.59 -17.15 2.67
C ALA A 47 5.42 -18.44 2.52
N PRO A 48 6.77 -18.37 2.43
CA PRO A 48 7.60 -19.54 2.13
C PRO A 48 7.43 -20.74 3.08
N ALA A 49 7.10 -20.50 4.36
CA ALA A 49 6.84 -21.56 5.34
C ALA A 49 5.35 -21.79 5.62
N GLY A 50 4.45 -21.17 4.85
CA GLY A 50 3.00 -21.26 5.00
C GLY A 50 2.46 -20.56 6.25
N GLN A 51 3.24 -19.68 6.89
CA GLN A 51 2.82 -19.00 8.11
C GLN A 51 1.70 -17.98 7.88
N TYR A 52 1.60 -17.44 6.66
CA TYR A 52 0.50 -16.58 6.23
C TYR A 52 0.27 -16.72 4.71
N VAL A 53 -0.89 -16.23 4.27
CA VAL A 53 -1.19 -15.95 2.86
C VAL A 53 -1.62 -14.50 2.71
N ASP A 54 -1.12 -13.85 1.66
CA ASP A 54 -1.57 -12.53 1.21
C ASP A 54 -2.51 -12.69 0.01
N ILE A 55 -3.64 -11.97 0.05
CA ILE A 55 -4.67 -12.01 -0.98
C ILE A 55 -5.04 -10.58 -1.33
N GLN A 56 -4.94 -10.23 -2.61
CA GLN A 56 -5.47 -8.98 -3.14
C GLN A 56 -6.69 -9.25 -4.00
N TYR A 57 -7.73 -8.43 -3.86
CA TYR A 57 -8.89 -8.43 -4.74
C TYR A 57 -9.66 -7.11 -4.63
N GLY A 58 -10.70 -6.96 -5.42
CA GLY A 58 -11.60 -5.82 -5.42
C GLY A 58 -12.95 -6.27 -4.91
N SER A 59 -13.47 -5.65 -3.87
CA SER A 59 -14.79 -5.94 -3.32
C SER A 59 -15.77 -4.81 -3.60
N GLY A 60 -17.01 -5.17 -3.93
CA GLY A 60 -18.12 -4.22 -4.09
C GLY A 60 -18.83 -3.92 -2.78
N LYS A 61 -18.10 -3.83 -1.65
CA LYS A 61 -18.64 -3.86 -0.26
C LYS A 61 -19.23 -5.22 0.14
N SER A 62 -18.55 -6.29 -0.24
CA SER A 62 -19.01 -7.69 -0.08
C SER A 62 -19.05 -8.14 1.38
N PRO A 63 -20.15 -8.73 1.89
CA PRO A 63 -20.20 -9.30 3.25
C PRO A 63 -19.25 -10.48 3.47
N GLU A 64 -18.74 -11.11 2.41
CA GLU A 64 -17.93 -12.31 2.45
C GLU A 64 -16.70 -12.18 3.34
N ILE A 65 -16.07 -11.01 3.40
CA ILE A 65 -14.92 -10.80 4.27
C ILE A 65 -15.31 -10.78 5.75
N VAL A 66 -16.48 -10.21 6.06
CA VAL A 66 -17.04 -10.16 7.41
C VAL A 66 -17.39 -11.58 7.84
N ASP A 67 -18.14 -12.30 7.00
CA ASP A 67 -18.50 -13.70 7.23
C ASP A 67 -17.25 -14.57 7.40
N PHE A 68 -16.21 -14.35 6.59
CA PHE A 68 -14.96 -15.09 6.71
C PHE A 68 -14.27 -14.82 8.06
N CYS A 69 -14.22 -13.56 8.48
CA CYS A 69 -13.65 -13.18 9.78
C CYS A 69 -14.41 -13.84 10.93
N GLU A 70 -15.73 -13.71 10.97
CA GLU A 70 -16.61 -14.24 12.03
C GLU A 70 -16.54 -15.77 12.14
N ASN A 71 -16.41 -16.48 11.02
CA ASN A 71 -16.47 -17.94 10.98
C ASN A 71 -15.11 -18.62 11.13
N HIS A 72 -14.00 -17.91 10.92
CA HIS A 72 -12.68 -18.56 10.81
C HIS A 72 -11.57 -17.96 11.66
N VAL A 73 -11.69 -16.71 12.15
CA VAL A 73 -10.69 -16.10 13.05
C VAL A 73 -10.84 -16.62 14.47
N GLY A 74 -9.73 -16.87 15.15
CA GLY A 74 -9.73 -17.28 16.57
C GLY A 74 -10.18 -18.73 16.81
N TYR A 75 -10.63 -19.43 15.77
CA TYR A 75 -10.89 -20.87 15.79
C TYR A 75 -9.60 -21.68 15.57
N TRP A 76 -9.75 -22.99 15.45
CA TRP A 76 -8.65 -23.96 15.32
C TRP A 76 -7.75 -23.78 14.08
N ARG A 77 -8.12 -22.94 13.10
CA ARG A 77 -7.44 -22.85 11.80
C ARG A 77 -6.58 -21.60 11.61
N TYR A 78 -7.11 -20.41 11.88
CA TYR A 78 -6.38 -19.14 11.69
C TYR A 78 -6.22 -18.38 13.00
N GLN A 79 -5.02 -17.85 13.21
CA GLN A 79 -4.70 -17.09 14.42
C GLN A 79 -5.33 -15.69 14.37
N THR A 80 -5.16 -15.01 13.25
CA THR A 80 -5.59 -13.63 13.05
C THR A 80 -5.66 -13.30 11.56
N ILE A 81 -6.44 -12.30 11.22
CA ILE A 81 -6.51 -11.71 9.89
C ILE A 81 -6.21 -10.23 10.00
N TRP A 82 -5.39 -9.74 9.07
CA TRP A 82 -5.16 -8.33 8.88
C TRP A 82 -5.68 -7.94 7.52
N GLY A 83 -6.43 -6.83 7.45
CA GLY A 83 -6.88 -6.28 6.19
C GLY A 83 -6.45 -4.84 6.04
N ARG A 84 -6.11 -4.47 4.81
CA ARG A 84 -6.09 -3.08 4.36
C ARG A 84 -7.07 -2.93 3.24
N HIS A 85 -7.80 -1.83 3.20
CA HIS A 85 -8.63 -1.52 2.05
C HIS A 85 -8.54 -0.06 1.65
N PHE A 86 -8.65 0.18 0.34
CA PHE A 86 -8.77 1.50 -0.26
C PHE A 86 -10.16 1.66 -0.85
N ASP A 87 -10.92 2.68 -0.43
CA ASP A 87 -12.20 3.06 -1.04
C ASP A 87 -11.96 3.90 -2.30
N GLU A 88 -12.61 3.55 -3.40
CA GLU A 88 -12.61 4.36 -4.62
C GLU A 88 -13.28 5.72 -4.35
N GLY A 89 -12.45 6.72 -4.07
CA GLY A 89 -12.86 8.06 -3.64
C GLY A 89 -12.27 8.48 -2.28
N GLY A 90 -11.62 7.56 -1.57
CA GLY A 90 -10.76 7.85 -0.43
C GLY A 90 -9.37 8.31 -0.85
N THR A 91 -8.58 8.73 0.14
CA THR A 91 -7.19 9.21 -0.07
C THR A 91 -6.14 8.35 0.61
N GLN A 92 -6.57 7.36 1.41
CA GLN A 92 -5.73 6.60 2.32
C GLN A 92 -6.26 5.17 2.49
N ASP A 93 -5.36 4.23 2.73
CA ASP A 93 -5.74 2.86 3.09
C ASP A 93 -6.18 2.79 4.56
N GLU A 94 -7.32 2.16 4.80
CA GLU A 94 -7.78 1.80 6.14
C GLU A 94 -7.28 0.40 6.50
N ILE A 95 -6.60 0.27 7.65
CA ILE A 95 -6.17 -1.00 8.22
C ILE A 95 -7.09 -1.42 9.37
N TRP A 96 -7.37 -2.72 9.44
CA TRP A 96 -8.12 -3.38 10.50
C TRP A 96 -7.55 -4.77 10.79
N ARG A 97 -7.99 -5.36 11.90
CA ARG A 97 -7.56 -6.67 12.38
C ARG A 97 -8.78 -7.45 12.88
N ASP A 98 -8.90 -8.69 12.45
CA ASP A 98 -9.87 -9.71 12.89
C ASP A 98 -11.36 -9.37 12.66
N ASP A 99 -11.70 -8.09 12.47
CA ASP A 99 -13.05 -7.59 12.25
C ASP A 99 -13.02 -6.44 11.24
N ALA A 100 -13.65 -6.65 10.09
CA ALA A 100 -13.73 -5.66 9.01
C ALA A 100 -14.79 -4.57 9.27
N ASN A 101 -15.73 -4.77 10.19
CA ASN A 101 -16.86 -3.86 10.43
C ASN A 101 -16.74 -3.06 11.74
N GLU A 102 -16.50 -3.73 12.87
CA GLU A 102 -16.63 -3.12 14.21
C GLU A 102 -15.27 -2.91 14.91
N GLY A 103 -14.16 -3.25 14.25
CA GLY A 103 -12.81 -3.01 14.74
C GLY A 103 -12.35 -1.55 14.66
N PRO A 104 -11.33 -1.15 15.45
CA PRO A 104 -10.72 0.17 15.33
C PRO A 104 -10.09 0.32 13.94
N ARG A 105 -10.72 1.11 13.09
CA ARG A 105 -10.17 1.50 11.79
C ARG A 105 -9.20 2.64 11.97
N ARG A 106 -8.07 2.56 11.28
CA ARG A 106 -7.04 3.58 11.26
C ARG A 106 -6.38 3.61 9.89
N HIS A 107 -5.70 4.69 9.56
CA HIS A 107 -4.99 4.76 8.29
C HIS A 107 -3.63 4.05 8.38
N CYS A 108 -3.32 3.15 7.45
CA CYS A 108 -1.97 2.58 7.39
C CYS A 108 -0.98 3.70 7.00
N ARG A 109 0.18 3.65 7.63
CA ARG A 109 1.33 4.50 7.33
C ARG A 109 2.41 3.63 6.73
N TYR A 110 3.00 4.08 5.63
CA TYR A 110 3.97 3.34 4.84
C TYR A 110 5.38 3.85 5.07
N GLY A 111 6.33 2.93 5.27
CA GLY A 111 7.73 3.24 5.49
C GLY A 111 8.54 3.35 4.20
N PHE A 112 9.56 4.20 4.25
CA PHE A 112 10.65 4.30 3.28
C PHE A 112 11.98 4.52 4.00
N ASP A 113 13.09 4.11 3.38
CA ASP A 113 14.46 4.25 3.87
C ASP A 113 15.39 5.04 2.92
N GLU A 114 14.88 5.43 1.76
CA GLU A 114 15.57 6.31 0.82
C GLU A 114 14.58 7.15 0.01
N VAL A 115 14.96 8.41 -0.25
CA VAL A 115 14.29 9.29 -1.22
C VAL A 115 15.23 9.50 -2.42
N ARG A 116 14.71 9.32 -3.63
CA ARG A 116 15.42 9.63 -4.88
C ARG A 116 14.66 10.67 -5.68
N VAL A 117 15.37 11.67 -6.18
CA VAL A 117 14.79 12.83 -6.89
C VAL A 117 15.51 13.02 -8.22
N ILE A 118 14.76 13.27 -9.30
CA ILE A 118 15.30 13.72 -10.60
C ILE A 118 14.84 15.14 -10.87
N THR A 119 15.77 15.97 -11.37
CA THR A 119 15.53 17.39 -11.65
C THR A 119 15.98 17.77 -13.05
N THR A 120 15.38 18.81 -13.64
CA THR A 120 15.77 19.39 -14.94
C THR A 120 16.89 20.43 -14.85
N GLY A 121 17.39 20.72 -13.64
CA GLY A 121 18.53 21.59 -13.36
C GLY A 121 19.23 21.20 -12.06
N GLU A 122 19.97 22.11 -11.44
CA GLU A 122 20.45 21.89 -10.07
C GLU A 122 19.29 21.95 -9.07
N ARG A 123 19.20 20.96 -8.15
CA ARG A 123 18.85 21.10 -6.71
C ARG A 123 18.39 19.81 -6.03
N PRO A 124 18.86 19.58 -4.81
CA PRO A 124 17.95 19.41 -3.68
C PRO A 124 18.55 20.07 -2.43
N ALA A 125 17.72 20.73 -1.66
CA ALA A 125 17.92 20.78 -0.21
C ALA A 125 16.56 21.04 0.39
N VAL A 126 15.96 20.00 0.93
CA VAL A 126 14.94 20.12 1.97
C VAL A 126 15.46 19.21 3.08
N GLY A 127 15.34 19.60 4.36
CA GLY A 127 16.14 18.88 5.35
C GLY A 127 15.94 19.23 6.80
N GLU A 128 16.67 18.51 7.64
CA GLU A 128 17.15 19.10 8.90
C GLU A 128 18.68 19.31 8.99
N GLN A 129 19.52 18.74 8.09
CA GLN A 129 20.76 19.31 7.49
C GLN A 129 21.43 18.22 6.62
N GLU A 130 20.82 17.94 5.47
CA GLU A 130 20.96 16.68 4.74
C GLU A 130 22.24 16.46 3.92
N ARG A 131 22.59 15.18 3.75
CA ARG A 131 23.73 14.68 2.96
C ARG A 131 23.28 14.05 1.64
N TRP A 132 22.54 14.81 0.83
CA TRP A 132 22.15 14.37 -0.51
C TRP A 132 23.37 13.92 -1.31
N GLN A 133 23.28 12.73 -1.90
CA GLN A 133 24.32 12.15 -2.74
C GLN A 133 23.91 12.27 -4.20
N ARG A 134 24.82 12.78 -5.03
CA ARG A 134 24.61 12.81 -6.47
C ARG A 134 24.88 11.43 -7.05
N GLY A 135 23.88 10.85 -7.70
CA GLY A 135 24.02 9.63 -8.48
C GLY A 135 24.71 9.88 -9.82
N CYS A 136 25.31 8.83 -10.38
CA CYS A 136 25.94 8.86 -11.71
C CYS A 136 24.92 9.07 -12.85
N ASP A 137 23.65 8.78 -12.59
CA ASP A 137 22.50 9.01 -13.48
C ASP A 137 21.96 10.44 -13.38
N GLY A 138 22.64 11.32 -12.63
CA GLY A 138 22.21 12.70 -12.40
C GLY A 138 21.13 12.85 -11.34
N SER A 139 20.62 11.75 -10.76
CA SER A 139 19.64 11.79 -9.68
C SER A 139 20.27 12.23 -8.36
N TRP A 140 19.43 12.66 -7.43
CA TRP A 140 19.81 12.94 -6.06
C TRP A 140 19.21 11.89 -5.15
N ARG A 141 20.00 11.37 -4.22
CA ARG A 141 19.58 10.32 -3.30
C ARG A 141 19.82 10.75 -1.86
N LEU A 142 18.85 10.46 -1.01
CA LEU A 142 18.95 10.71 0.41
C LEU A 142 18.57 9.45 1.18
N PRO A 143 19.53 8.79 1.86
CA PRO A 143 19.23 7.73 2.82
C PRO A 143 18.58 8.34 4.06
N ILE A 144 17.30 8.06 4.26
CA ILE A 144 16.53 8.59 5.39
C ILE A 144 15.36 7.66 5.70
N ALA A 145 15.20 7.32 6.98
CA ALA A 145 14.00 6.65 7.44
C ALA A 145 12.87 7.67 7.53
N GLY A 146 11.77 7.38 6.85
CA GLY A 146 10.58 8.21 6.89
C GLY A 146 9.33 7.39 6.65
N SER A 147 8.20 8.08 6.63
CA SER A 147 6.92 7.44 6.37
C SER A 147 5.90 8.36 5.73
N TYR A 148 4.91 7.81 5.05
CA TYR A 148 3.81 8.59 4.45
C TYR A 148 2.47 7.87 4.58
N ARG A 149 1.39 8.61 4.32
CA ARG A 149 0.04 8.07 4.14
C ARG A 149 -0.39 8.30 2.71
N THR A 150 -0.94 7.27 2.09
CA THR A 150 -1.50 7.33 0.75
C THR A 150 -2.51 6.20 0.57
N GLY A 151 -3.30 6.31 -0.49
CA GLY A 151 -4.23 5.30 -0.94
C GLY A 151 -3.59 4.39 -1.98
N ASN A 152 -3.80 3.10 -1.84
CA ASN A 152 -3.26 2.10 -2.74
C ASN A 152 -4.37 1.56 -3.64
N ASP A 153 -4.84 2.39 -4.57
CA ASP A 153 -5.77 1.96 -5.60
C ASP A 153 -5.09 0.91 -6.51
N ARG A 154 -5.62 -0.32 -6.51
CA ARG A 154 -5.09 -1.41 -7.35
C ARG A 154 -6.04 -1.73 -8.51
N TYR A 155 -6.92 -0.79 -8.85
CA TYR A 155 -7.81 -0.89 -9.99
C TYR A 155 -7.04 -1.26 -11.26
N ALA A 156 -7.59 -2.22 -12.01
CA ALA A 156 -7.23 -2.47 -13.39
C ALA A 156 -8.44 -2.92 -14.21
N TYR A 157 -8.32 -2.78 -15.53
CA TYR A 157 -9.36 -3.16 -16.48
C TYR A 157 -9.46 -4.69 -16.66
N VAL A 158 -9.76 -5.44 -15.60
CA VAL A 158 -9.98 -6.90 -15.61
C VAL A 158 -11.44 -7.34 -15.59
N GLY A 159 -12.38 -6.39 -15.44
CA GLY A 159 -13.82 -6.65 -15.40
C GLY A 159 -14.37 -6.92 -13.99
N SER A 160 -15.68 -7.12 -13.87
CA SER A 160 -16.40 -7.20 -12.60
C SER A 160 -16.28 -8.54 -11.87
N ASP A 161 -15.83 -9.59 -12.56
CA ASP A 161 -15.88 -10.97 -12.07
C ASP A 161 -14.50 -11.65 -12.18
N ALA A 162 -13.44 -10.90 -11.87
CA ALA A 162 -12.08 -11.41 -12.00
C ALA A 162 -11.79 -12.54 -10.99
N THR A 163 -11.04 -13.54 -11.42
CA THR A 163 -10.65 -14.71 -10.61
C THR A 163 -9.12 -14.81 -10.57
N PRO A 164 -8.53 -15.71 -9.75
CA PRO A 164 -7.08 -15.96 -9.80
C PRO A 164 -6.54 -16.36 -11.18
N THR A 165 -7.41 -16.82 -12.09
CA THR A 165 -7.03 -17.20 -13.46
C THR A 165 -7.16 -16.06 -14.47
N THR A 166 -7.79 -14.94 -14.08
CA THR A 166 -7.94 -13.77 -14.93
C THR A 166 -6.60 -13.09 -15.12
N LYS A 167 -6.17 -12.94 -16.37
CA LYS A 167 -4.88 -12.32 -16.68
C LYS A 167 -4.97 -10.81 -16.46
N PRO A 168 -4.08 -10.21 -15.65
CA PRO A 168 -4.02 -8.75 -15.54
C PRO A 168 -3.56 -8.13 -16.88
N PRO A 169 -3.86 -6.85 -17.12
CA PRO A 169 -3.33 -6.14 -18.27
C PRO A 169 -1.80 -6.12 -18.23
N VAL A 170 -1.17 -6.07 -19.40
CA VAL A 170 0.28 -5.91 -19.50
C VAL A 170 0.67 -4.58 -18.85
N PRO A 171 1.60 -4.55 -17.89
CA PRO A 171 2.04 -3.31 -17.27
C PRO A 171 2.60 -2.33 -18.30
N THR A 172 2.32 -1.05 -18.13
CA THR A 172 2.94 0.00 -18.96
C THR A 172 4.45 0.04 -18.72
N PRO A 173 5.27 0.60 -19.62
CA PRO A 173 6.71 0.81 -19.38
C PRO A 173 7.00 1.67 -18.14
N THR A 174 6.03 2.47 -17.74
CA THR A 174 6.06 3.31 -16.54
C THR A 174 5.48 2.61 -15.31
N ALA A 175 4.98 1.38 -15.38
CA ALA A 175 4.47 0.69 -14.19
C ALA A 175 5.56 0.50 -13.13
N LEU A 176 5.17 0.57 -11.86
CA LEU A 176 6.05 0.14 -10.78
C LEU A 176 6.14 -1.39 -10.78
N PRO A 177 7.32 -1.98 -10.56
CA PRO A 177 7.45 -3.41 -10.38
C PRO A 177 6.87 -3.79 -9.02
N THR A 178 5.57 -4.02 -8.98
CA THR A 178 4.85 -4.43 -7.78
C THR A 178 4.48 -5.91 -7.88
N PRO A 179 4.46 -6.65 -6.75
CA PRO A 179 3.85 -7.98 -6.70
C PRO A 179 2.35 -7.95 -7.04
N THR A 180 1.76 -6.76 -6.95
CA THR A 180 0.35 -6.42 -7.10
C THR A 180 0.13 -5.54 -8.33
N THR A 181 -1.11 -5.28 -8.70
CA THR A 181 -1.46 -4.39 -9.81
C THR A 181 -0.89 -2.97 -9.59
N PRO A 182 -0.23 -2.36 -10.58
CA PRO A 182 0.23 -0.98 -10.43
C PRO A 182 -0.99 -0.06 -10.32
N ASN A 183 -0.96 0.85 -9.34
CA ASN A 183 -1.93 1.93 -9.25
C ASN A 183 -1.86 2.78 -10.53
N ALA A 184 -2.98 2.88 -11.25
CA ALA A 184 -3.08 3.67 -12.47
C ALA A 184 -3.32 5.16 -12.19
N ARG A 185 -3.75 5.51 -10.97
CA ARG A 185 -4.10 6.87 -10.51
C ARG A 185 -3.93 6.99 -8.98
N GLY A 186 -2.69 7.09 -8.52
CA GLY A 186 -2.44 7.37 -7.10
C GLY A 186 -2.88 8.78 -6.74
N GLU A 187 -3.42 8.92 -5.54
CA GLU A 187 -3.62 10.23 -4.93
C GLU A 187 -2.29 10.78 -4.39
N ALA A 188 -2.25 12.09 -4.21
CA ALA A 188 -1.16 12.73 -3.49
C ALA A 188 -1.02 12.16 -2.06
N LEU A 189 0.14 12.39 -1.44
CA LEU A 189 0.36 11.94 -0.07
C LEU A 189 -0.55 12.71 0.90
N ALA A 190 -1.38 12.01 1.67
CA ALA A 190 -2.21 12.60 2.73
C ALA A 190 -1.40 13.02 3.97
N GLY A 191 -0.12 12.65 4.02
CA GLY A 191 0.84 13.09 5.02
C GLY A 191 2.20 12.44 4.79
N ILE A 192 3.26 13.13 5.18
CA ILE A 192 4.64 12.65 5.09
C ILE A 192 5.41 13.02 6.36
N ASP A 193 6.33 12.14 6.73
CA ASP A 193 7.28 12.31 7.81
C ASP A 193 8.69 11.91 7.34
N PRO A 194 9.73 12.72 7.61
CA PRO A 194 9.65 14.03 8.26
C PRO A 194 8.91 15.09 7.41
N PRO A 195 8.24 16.08 8.04
CA PRO A 195 7.37 17.03 7.33
C PRO A 195 8.09 17.92 6.33
N TRP A 196 9.38 18.17 6.57
CA TRP A 196 10.18 18.95 5.65
C TRP A 196 10.34 18.27 4.29
N LEU A 197 10.01 16.98 4.11
CA LEU A 197 9.99 16.38 2.77
C LEU A 197 8.82 16.85 1.90
N ALA A 198 7.73 17.36 2.48
CA ALA A 198 6.51 17.71 1.73
C ALA A 198 6.74 18.71 0.57
N PRO A 199 7.53 19.80 0.73
CA PRO A 199 7.76 20.75 -0.36
C PRO A 199 8.45 20.16 -1.58
N LEU A 200 9.08 18.98 -1.50
CA LEU A 200 9.66 18.31 -2.67
C LEU A 200 8.62 18.04 -3.76
N ALA A 201 7.40 17.65 -3.37
CA ALA A 201 6.33 17.29 -4.30
C ALA A 201 5.48 18.50 -4.72
N ASP A 202 5.15 19.38 -3.77
CA ASP A 202 4.11 20.39 -3.97
C ASP A 202 4.64 21.75 -4.47
N GLU A 203 5.90 22.08 -4.17
CA GLU A 203 6.39 23.47 -4.25
C GLU A 203 7.76 23.60 -4.94
N HIS A 204 8.29 22.51 -5.49
CA HIS A 204 9.66 22.47 -6.03
C HIS A 204 9.67 22.52 -7.56
N PRO A 205 9.74 23.72 -8.18
CA PRO A 205 9.87 23.81 -9.63
C PRO A 205 11.08 22.97 -10.09
N GLY A 206 11.00 22.33 -11.24
CA GLY A 206 12.12 21.58 -11.82
C GLY A 206 12.47 20.25 -11.16
N VAL A 207 11.74 19.79 -10.13
CA VAL A 207 11.66 18.35 -9.81
C VAL A 207 10.70 17.71 -10.80
N THR A 208 11.12 16.62 -11.43
CA THR A 208 10.29 15.89 -12.42
C THR A 208 9.97 14.47 -11.98
N LEU A 209 10.67 13.95 -10.97
CA LEU A 209 10.44 12.63 -10.41
C LEU A 209 10.85 12.60 -8.94
N ILE A 210 10.01 11.99 -8.11
CA ILE A 210 10.30 11.62 -6.73
C ILE A 210 10.00 10.13 -6.59
N GLU A 211 10.93 9.39 -6.01
CA GLU A 211 10.78 7.99 -5.63
C GLU A 211 11.04 7.86 -4.13
N TYR A 212 10.08 7.30 -3.41
CA TYR A 212 10.30 6.76 -2.08
C TYR A 212 10.63 5.28 -2.21
N ARG A 213 11.66 4.83 -1.50
CA ARG A 213 12.18 3.47 -1.62
C ARG A 213 12.22 2.81 -0.25
N TRP A 214 11.99 1.50 -0.23
CA TRP A 214 12.09 0.66 0.96
C TRP A 214 12.97 -0.53 0.61
N ARG A 215 14.06 -0.75 1.33
CA ARG A 215 14.96 -1.90 1.13
C ARG A 215 15.38 -2.06 -0.35
N GLY A 216 15.58 -0.93 -1.03
CA GLY A 216 15.99 -0.87 -2.43
C GLY A 216 14.87 -0.97 -3.47
N ARG A 217 13.61 -1.30 -3.11
CA ARG A 217 12.45 -1.27 -4.04
C ARG A 217 11.75 0.09 -4.01
N VAL A 218 11.21 0.55 -5.14
CA VAL A 218 10.35 1.75 -5.19
C VAL A 218 9.00 1.40 -4.58
N VAL A 219 8.56 2.16 -3.59
CA VAL A 219 7.29 1.96 -2.87
C VAL A 219 6.28 3.06 -3.16
N HIS A 220 6.75 4.24 -3.54
CA HIS A 220 5.90 5.30 -4.10
C HIS A 220 6.69 6.12 -5.10
N ARG A 221 6.00 6.58 -6.14
CA ARG A 221 6.58 7.42 -7.18
C ARG A 221 5.63 8.54 -7.54
N ALA A 222 6.12 9.77 -7.56
CA ALA A 222 5.44 10.94 -8.10
C ALA A 222 6.22 11.44 -9.32
N ARG A 223 5.56 11.60 -10.46
CA ARG A 223 6.19 12.08 -11.70
C ARG A 223 5.41 13.24 -12.30
N GLU A 224 6.10 14.28 -12.75
CA GLU A 224 5.49 15.36 -13.52
C GLU A 224 5.13 14.85 -14.93
N GLU A 225 3.87 15.03 -15.33
CA GLU A 225 3.38 14.76 -16.68
C GLU A 225 2.85 16.06 -17.31
N ASP A 226 3.16 16.25 -18.60
CA ASP A 226 2.59 17.33 -19.40
C ASP A 226 1.26 16.85 -20.00
N GLU A 227 0.14 17.29 -19.42
CA GLU A 227 -1.21 17.01 -19.93
C GLU A 227 -1.74 18.19 -20.76
N GLU A 228 -2.82 17.96 -21.52
CA GLU A 228 -3.49 18.96 -22.35
C GLU A 228 -3.88 20.23 -21.57
N TRP A 229 -4.17 20.09 -20.27
CA TRP A 229 -4.61 21.18 -19.39
C TRP A 229 -3.51 21.77 -18.51
N GLY A 230 -2.26 21.35 -18.68
CA GLY A 230 -1.12 21.81 -17.91
C GLY A 230 -0.33 20.66 -17.26
N ARG A 231 0.56 21.02 -16.34
CA ARG A 231 1.39 20.05 -15.61
C ARG A 231 0.57 19.40 -14.51
N SER A 232 0.54 18.08 -14.49
CA SER A 232 -0.05 17.27 -13.41
C SER A 232 1.03 16.37 -12.80
N TRP A 233 0.77 15.88 -11.58
CA TRP A 233 1.61 14.85 -10.96
C TRP A 233 0.91 13.50 -11.03
N GLU A 234 1.54 12.54 -11.71
CA GLU A 234 1.14 11.15 -11.65
C GLU A 234 1.76 10.51 -10.41
N HIS A 235 0.92 10.09 -9.46
CA HIS A 235 1.35 9.29 -8.32
C HIS A 235 1.09 7.80 -8.58
N ARG A 236 2.03 6.95 -8.19
CA ARG A 236 1.90 5.49 -8.21
C ARG A 236 2.42 4.89 -6.91
N CYS A 237 1.64 4.00 -6.33
CA CYS A 237 1.94 3.33 -5.07
C CYS A 237 2.24 1.83 -5.29
N ALA A 238 3.21 1.34 -4.54
CA ALA A 238 3.77 -0.01 -4.56
C ALA A 238 3.86 -0.60 -3.14
N ASP A 239 3.01 -0.09 -2.24
CA ASP A 239 3.02 -0.47 -0.84
C ASP A 239 2.46 -1.88 -0.58
N ASP A 240 3.05 -2.55 0.40
CA ASP A 240 2.80 -3.94 0.78
C ASP A 240 2.89 -4.04 2.32
N TRP A 241 2.66 -5.22 2.90
CA TRP A 241 2.66 -5.43 4.34
C TRP A 241 4.05 -5.25 4.96
N ASP A 242 5.13 -5.49 4.22
CA ASP A 242 6.51 -5.37 4.71
C ASP A 242 6.95 -3.92 4.96
N ASN A 243 6.19 -2.94 4.48
CA ASN A 243 6.40 -1.53 4.79
C ASN A 243 5.17 -0.84 5.42
N CYS A 244 4.16 -1.58 5.89
CA CYS A 244 3.13 -0.97 6.76
C CYS A 244 3.72 -0.80 8.17
N LEU A 245 3.77 0.44 8.63
CA LEU A 245 4.27 0.84 9.95
C LEU A 245 3.12 0.97 10.94
N ASP A 246 2.13 0.10 10.84
CA ASP A 246 1.05 0.05 11.81
C ASP A 246 1.57 -0.52 13.15
N PRO A 247 1.39 0.17 14.29
CA PRO A 247 1.98 -0.26 15.56
C PRO A 247 1.59 -1.65 16.01
N ASP A 248 0.30 -2.02 15.89
CA ASP A 248 -0.14 -3.32 16.37
C ASP A 248 0.26 -4.43 15.41
N PHE A 249 0.27 -4.16 14.11
CA PHE A 249 0.81 -5.09 13.11
C PHE A 249 2.29 -5.35 13.37
N LEU A 250 3.10 -4.30 13.56
CA LEU A 250 4.52 -4.42 13.83
C LEU A 250 4.80 -5.20 15.13
N ARG A 251 4.05 -4.93 16.20
CA ARG A 251 4.13 -5.71 17.45
C ARG A 251 3.75 -7.17 17.22
N PHE A 252 2.71 -7.43 16.44
CA PHE A 252 2.25 -8.78 16.14
C PHE A 252 3.30 -9.59 15.38
N VAL A 253 3.94 -9.00 14.36
CA VAL A 253 4.98 -9.68 13.57
C VAL A 253 6.38 -9.62 14.20
N GLY A 254 6.53 -8.94 15.34
CA GLY A 254 7.80 -8.79 16.05
C GLY A 254 8.80 -7.83 15.41
N ALA A 255 8.36 -6.91 14.55
CA ALA A 255 9.18 -5.92 13.85
C ALA A 255 9.13 -4.54 14.54
N THR A 256 9.29 -4.52 15.87
CA THR A 256 9.15 -3.30 16.69
C THR A 256 10.26 -2.28 16.46
N ASP A 257 11.36 -2.68 15.83
CA ASP A 257 12.44 -1.79 15.38
C ASP A 257 12.01 -0.82 14.28
N LEU A 258 10.87 -1.07 13.63
CA LEU A 258 10.30 -0.22 12.58
C LEU A 258 9.23 0.77 13.08
N LEU A 259 8.95 0.79 14.39
CA LEU A 259 7.96 1.71 14.95
C LEU A 259 8.42 3.17 14.77
N VAL A 260 7.52 4.03 14.25
CA VAL A 260 7.74 5.48 14.26
C VAL A 260 7.37 6.07 15.63
N SER A 261 7.79 7.30 15.90
CA SER A 261 7.50 7.94 17.18
C SER A 261 5.99 8.14 17.39
N GLU A 262 5.54 8.10 18.65
CA GLU A 262 4.14 8.37 19.01
C GLU A 262 3.66 9.75 18.55
N GLU A 263 4.58 10.72 18.45
CA GLU A 263 4.30 12.06 17.95
C GLU A 263 3.79 12.05 16.51
N VAL A 264 4.32 11.15 15.65
CA VAL A 264 3.87 11.02 14.26
C VAL A 264 2.42 10.57 14.21
N TYR A 265 2.06 9.53 14.98
CA TYR A 265 0.67 9.04 15.03
C TYR A 265 -0.28 10.07 15.64
N ARG A 266 0.15 10.79 16.68
CA ARG A 266 -0.65 11.88 17.26
C ARG A 266 -0.92 13.02 16.27
N ARG A 267 0.04 13.36 15.42
CA ARG A 267 -0.14 14.38 14.38
C ARG A 267 -1.19 13.95 13.35
N ASP A 268 -1.25 12.66 13.07
CA ASP A 268 -2.21 12.06 12.14
C ASP A 268 -3.64 12.10 12.70
N ASP A 269 -3.82 11.84 14.00
CA ASP A 269 -5.12 11.90 14.69
C ASP A 269 -5.66 13.33 14.84
N LEU A 270 -4.76 14.32 14.89
CA LEU A 270 -5.09 15.75 15.05
C LEU A 270 -5.35 16.48 13.73
N ALA A 271 -5.22 15.80 12.58
CA ALA A 271 -5.48 16.37 11.26
C ALA A 271 -6.79 15.82 10.64
N PRO A 272 -7.97 16.00 11.27
CA PRO A 272 -9.22 15.58 10.65
C PRO A 272 -9.57 16.54 9.51
N GLY A 273 -9.51 16.05 8.28
CA GLY A 273 -10.09 16.70 7.10
C GLY A 273 -9.30 17.91 6.57
N ARG A 274 -8.55 17.70 5.51
CA ARG A 274 -8.41 18.69 4.44
C ARG A 274 -9.09 18.14 3.21
#